data_AF-A0A6V8PHY4-F1
#
_entry.id   AF-A0A6V8PHY4-F1
#
_cell.length_a   1.000
_cell.length_b   1.000
_cell.length_c   1.000
_cell.angle_alpha   90.00
_cell.angle_beta   90.00
_cell.angle_gamma   90.00
#
_symmetry.space_group_name_H-M   'P 1'
#
loop_
_entity.id
_entity.type
_entity.pdbx_description
1 polymer ?
#
loop_
_entity_poly.entity_id
_entity_poly.type
_entity_poly.pdbx_seq_one_letter_code
_entity_poly.pdbx_strand_id
1 'polypeptide(L)'
;MERTIDLASKAVLQIAEREGYSTIWDRFAAQVPQCGFGELGTCCRICLQGPCRIDPFGEGAQLGACGATADTIVARNLGRAIAAGTAAHSGHAKHLAHTLLRSTQGQAADFPKSKHQWPGP
;
A
#
# COMPACT_ATOMS: atom_id res chain seq x y z
N MET A 1 -6.47 23.80 9.31
CA MET A 1 -7.07 22.76 8.45
C MET A 1 -7.80 21.78 9.35
N GLU A 2 -9.09 21.59 9.13
CA GLU A 2 -9.87 20.62 9.91
C GLU A 2 -9.40 19.19 9.57
N ARG A 3 -9.06 18.39 10.60
CA ARG A 3 -8.36 17.09 10.45
C ARG A 3 -9.30 15.96 9.97
N THR A 4 -10.58 16.03 10.32
CA THR A 4 -11.61 15.05 9.97
C THR A 4 -12.99 15.69 10.07
N ILE A 5 -13.94 15.24 9.26
CA ILE A 5 -15.35 15.69 9.36
C ILE A 5 -16.17 14.84 10.34
N ASP A 6 -15.70 13.64 10.69
CA ASP A 6 -16.39 12.72 11.61
C ASP A 6 -16.33 13.21 13.07
N LEU A 7 -17.49 13.32 13.71
CA LEU A 7 -17.62 13.88 15.07
C LEU A 7 -16.96 12.99 16.12
N ALA A 8 -17.05 11.66 15.99
CA ALA A 8 -16.42 10.74 16.93
C ALA A 8 -14.89 10.87 16.86
N SER A 9 -14.35 10.92 15.65
CA SER A 9 -12.92 11.14 15.41
C SER A 9 -12.45 12.49 15.96
N LYS A 10 -13.24 13.56 15.83
CA LYS A 10 -12.91 14.87 16.45
C LYS A 10 -12.78 14.75 17.97
N ALA A 11 -13.73 14.10 18.63
CA ALA A 11 -13.69 13.90 20.08
C ALA A 11 -12.46 13.11 20.51
N VAL A 12 -12.12 12.04 19.79
CA VAL A 12 -10.91 11.24 20.08
C VAL A 12 -9.63 12.01 19.80
N LEU A 13 -9.59 12.86 18.77
CA LEU A 13 -8.43 13.71 18.47
C LEU A 13 -8.18 14.74 19.57
N GLN A 14 -9.23 15.32 20.16
CA GLN A 14 -9.10 16.22 21.32
C GLN A 14 -8.54 15.51 22.54
N ILE A 15 -8.96 14.26 22.77
CA ILE A 15 -8.37 13.42 23.82
C ILE A 15 -6.90 13.18 23.52
N ALA A 16 -6.55 12.76 22.29
CA ALA A 16 -5.18 12.51 21.90
C ALA A 16 -4.27 13.74 22.09
N GLU A 17 -4.75 14.93 21.73
CA GLU A 17 -4.04 16.19 21.94
C GLU A 17 -3.84 16.50 23.44
N ARG A 18 -4.90 16.39 24.24
CA ARG A 18 -4.83 16.65 25.70
C ARG A 18 -3.88 15.69 26.42
N GLU A 19 -3.88 14.42 26.04
CA GLU A 19 -3.04 13.38 26.65
C GLU A 19 -1.64 13.28 26.01
N GLY A 20 -1.34 14.10 24.99
CA GLY A 20 -0.04 14.12 24.32
C GLY A 20 0.26 12.91 23.42
N TYR A 21 -0.78 12.20 22.94
CA TYR A 21 -0.63 11.10 21.99
C TYR A 21 -0.46 11.60 20.55
N SER A 22 0.62 11.16 19.89
CA SER A 22 0.85 11.45 18.46
C SER A 22 -0.10 10.66 17.55
N THR A 23 -0.72 11.35 16.62
CA THR A 23 -1.67 10.79 15.66
C THR A 23 -1.14 10.81 14.22
N ILE A 24 -1.88 10.23 13.27
CA ILE A 24 -1.47 10.27 11.86
C ILE A 24 -1.40 11.70 11.31
N TRP A 25 -2.24 12.62 11.80
CA TRP A 25 -2.25 14.01 11.37
C TRP A 25 -0.99 14.76 11.79
N ASP A 26 -0.48 14.49 13.00
CA ASP A 26 0.76 15.11 13.47
C ASP A 26 1.96 14.55 12.69
N ARG A 27 1.98 13.24 12.42
CA ARG A 27 3.00 12.61 11.57
C ARG A 27 2.96 13.10 10.12
N PHE A 28 1.77 13.31 9.58
CA PHE A 28 1.60 13.87 8.23
C PHE A 28 2.09 15.31 8.17
N ALA A 29 1.72 16.15 9.15
CA ALA A 29 2.20 17.52 9.23
C ALA A 29 3.74 17.59 9.30
N ALA A 30 4.39 16.68 10.03
CA ALA A 30 5.84 16.57 10.08
C ALA A 30 6.51 16.11 8.77
N GLN A 31 5.75 15.58 7.81
CA GLN A 31 6.23 15.17 6.49
C GLN A 31 6.02 16.24 5.40
N VAL A 32 5.41 17.39 5.73
CA VAL A 32 5.18 18.48 4.76
C VAL A 32 6.39 19.44 4.76
N PRO A 33 6.90 19.84 3.57
CA PRO A 33 6.50 19.39 2.23
C PRO A 33 6.97 17.97 1.92
N GLN A 34 6.10 17.19 1.28
CA GLN A 34 6.49 15.87 0.76
C GLN A 34 7.42 16.01 -0.46
N CYS A 35 8.12 14.92 -0.80
CA CYS A 35 9.08 14.91 -1.90
C CYS A 35 8.38 14.93 -3.27
N GLY A 36 8.55 16.01 -4.04
CA GLY A 36 7.92 16.15 -5.36
C GLY A 36 8.30 15.07 -6.39
N PHE A 37 9.54 14.55 -6.37
CA PHE A 37 9.91 13.41 -7.24
C PHE A 37 9.14 12.12 -6.88
N GLY A 38 8.79 11.96 -5.61
CA GLY A 38 7.96 10.86 -5.13
C GLY A 38 6.50 11.05 -5.55
N GLU A 39 5.97 12.27 -5.39
CA GLU A 39 4.59 12.62 -5.78
C GLU A 39 4.36 12.46 -7.29
N LEU A 40 5.32 12.86 -8.12
CA LEU A 40 5.27 12.69 -9.57
C LEU A 40 5.67 11.27 -10.04
N GLY A 41 6.17 10.43 -9.12
CA GLY A 41 6.58 9.05 -9.42
C GLY A 41 7.87 8.92 -10.24
N THR A 42 8.65 10.00 -10.40
CA THR A 42 9.86 10.07 -11.24
C THR A 42 11.15 9.64 -10.51
N CYS A 43 11.03 9.13 -9.29
CA CYS A 43 12.13 8.54 -8.51
C CYS A 43 12.19 7.02 -8.69
N CYS A 44 13.38 6.47 -8.98
CA CYS A 44 13.61 5.03 -9.15
C CYS A 44 14.67 4.51 -8.18
N ARG A 45 14.34 3.45 -7.44
CA ARG A 45 15.21 2.76 -6.45
C ARG A 45 15.29 1.25 -6.69
N ILE A 46 15.13 0.81 -7.94
CA ILE A 46 15.00 -0.62 -8.28
C ILE A 46 16.35 -1.36 -8.24
N CYS A 47 17.48 -0.66 -8.45
CA CYS A 47 18.81 -1.26 -8.47
C CYS A 47 19.81 -0.44 -7.62
N LEU A 48 21.03 -0.97 -7.51
CA LEU A 48 22.11 -0.39 -6.68
C LEU A 48 22.78 0.86 -7.27
N GLN A 49 22.51 1.19 -8.54
CA GLN A 49 22.98 2.44 -9.15
C GLN A 49 22.09 3.65 -8.81
N GLY A 50 20.90 3.40 -8.24
CA GLY A 50 20.00 4.46 -7.79
C GLY A 50 20.44 5.11 -6.46
N PRO A 51 19.64 6.04 -5.91
CA PRO A 51 18.36 6.52 -6.44
C PRO A 51 18.55 7.39 -7.71
N CYS A 52 17.82 7.06 -8.77
CA CYS A 52 17.70 7.94 -9.94
C CYS A 52 16.47 8.85 -9.77
N ARG A 53 16.54 10.08 -10.27
CA ARG A 53 15.42 11.03 -10.30
C ARG A 53 15.37 11.72 -11.65
N ILE A 54 14.17 11.86 -12.22
CA ILE A 54 13.95 12.62 -13.46
C ILE A 54 13.38 13.99 -13.10
N ASP A 55 14.03 15.04 -13.57
CA ASP A 55 13.53 16.41 -13.42
C ASP A 55 12.32 16.61 -14.35
N PRO A 56 11.15 17.00 -13.82
CA PRO A 56 9.92 17.10 -14.60
C PRO A 56 9.87 18.33 -15.52
N PHE A 57 10.79 19.29 -15.38
CA PHE A 57 10.80 20.55 -16.12
C PHE A 57 11.88 20.62 -17.20
N GLY A 58 12.74 19.61 -17.30
CA GLY A 58 13.78 19.54 -18.34
C GLY A 58 15.12 20.15 -17.94
N GLU A 59 15.23 20.75 -16.75
CA GLU A 59 16.43 21.47 -16.29
C GLU A 59 17.49 20.54 -15.68
N GLY A 60 17.09 19.30 -15.36
CA GLY A 60 17.94 18.29 -14.73
C GLY A 60 18.03 16.98 -15.51
N ALA A 61 18.38 15.91 -14.81
CA ALA A 61 18.51 14.58 -15.42
C ALA A 61 17.20 14.15 -16.11
N GLN A 62 17.30 13.79 -17.39
CA GLN A 62 16.18 13.35 -18.22
C GLN A 62 16.09 11.82 -18.37
N LEU A 63 17.12 11.10 -17.93
CA LEU A 63 17.21 9.64 -17.93
C LEU A 63 17.77 9.14 -16.60
N GLY A 64 17.38 7.93 -16.21
CA GLY A 64 18.07 7.19 -15.16
C GLY A 64 19.46 6.75 -15.63
N ALA A 65 20.33 6.37 -14.70
CA ALA A 65 21.70 5.94 -15.01
C ALA A 65 21.78 4.78 -16.04
N CYS A 66 20.74 3.94 -16.10
CA CYS A 66 20.63 2.85 -17.07
C CYS A 66 19.89 3.22 -18.37
N GLY A 67 19.54 4.49 -18.58
CA GLY A 67 18.78 4.98 -19.73
C GLY A 67 17.26 4.90 -19.60
N ALA A 68 16.71 4.58 -18.43
CA ALA A 68 15.26 4.56 -18.23
C ALA A 68 14.65 5.98 -18.29
N THR A 69 13.60 6.16 -19.09
CA THR A 69 12.83 7.41 -19.20
C THR A 69 11.90 7.62 -18.00
N ALA A 70 11.36 8.85 -17.85
CA ALA A 70 10.31 9.15 -16.87
C ALA A 70 9.14 8.17 -16.97
N ASP A 71 8.59 7.95 -18.17
CA ASP A 71 7.46 7.03 -18.40
C ASP A 71 7.78 5.62 -17.94
N THR A 72 9.00 5.14 -18.27
CA THR A 72 9.45 3.81 -17.85
C THR A 72 9.52 3.70 -16.32
N ILE A 73 10.03 4.74 -15.65
CA ILE A 73 10.15 4.77 -14.19
C ILE A 73 8.75 4.79 -13.54
N VAL A 74 7.87 5.68 -14.00
CA VAL A 74 6.49 5.82 -13.48
C VAL A 74 5.71 4.52 -13.71
N ALA A 75 5.75 3.94 -14.90
CA ALA A 75 5.06 2.69 -15.20
C ALA A 75 5.56 1.51 -14.33
N ARG A 76 6.87 1.42 -14.08
CA ARG A 76 7.44 0.39 -13.18
C ARG A 76 7.00 0.60 -11.73
N ASN A 77 6.99 1.84 -11.25
CA ASN A 77 6.55 2.18 -9.89
C ASN A 77 5.05 1.84 -9.71
N LEU A 78 4.20 2.22 -10.66
CA LEU A 78 2.79 1.88 -10.67
C LEU A 78 2.58 0.35 -10.73
N GLY A 79 3.28 -0.33 -11.63
CA GLY A 79 3.19 -1.79 -11.76
C GLY A 79 3.56 -2.52 -10.47
N ARG A 80 4.57 -2.05 -9.73
CA ARG A 80 4.93 -2.61 -8.41
C ARG A 80 3.86 -2.35 -7.35
N ALA A 81 3.21 -1.19 -7.36
CA ALA A 81 2.09 -0.90 -6.45
C ALA A 81 0.88 -1.81 -6.74
N ILE A 82 0.54 -2.01 -8.01
CA ILE A 82 -0.50 -2.95 -8.43
C ILE A 82 -0.15 -4.37 -8.00
N ALA A 83 1.08 -4.82 -8.26
CA ALA A 83 1.53 -6.15 -7.87
C ALA A 83 1.47 -6.37 -6.35
N ALA A 84 1.81 -5.36 -5.54
CA ALA A 84 1.69 -5.43 -4.08
C ALA A 84 0.22 -5.59 -3.63
N GLY A 85 -0.71 -4.81 -4.19
CA GLY A 85 -2.14 -4.95 -3.91
C GLY A 85 -2.70 -6.32 -4.34
N THR A 86 -2.34 -6.78 -5.54
CA THR A 86 -2.69 -8.10 -6.04
C THR A 86 -2.14 -9.21 -5.14
N ALA A 87 -0.90 -9.09 -4.66
CA ALA A 87 -0.31 -10.06 -3.74
C ALA A 87 -1.08 -10.14 -2.40
N ALA A 88 -1.55 -9.01 -1.87
CA ALA A 88 -2.36 -8.99 -0.65
C ALA A 88 -3.69 -9.74 -0.83
N HIS A 89 -4.44 -9.44 -1.90
CA HIS A 89 -5.70 -10.13 -2.19
C HIS A 89 -5.51 -11.60 -2.58
N SER A 90 -4.45 -11.91 -3.33
CA SER A 90 -4.09 -13.29 -3.66
C SER A 90 -3.73 -14.09 -2.40
N GLY A 91 -2.98 -13.49 -1.48
CA GLY A 91 -2.66 -14.09 -0.18
C GLY A 91 -3.91 -14.36 0.66
N HIS A 92 -4.82 -13.39 0.74
CA HIS A 92 -6.12 -13.56 1.41
C HIS A 92 -6.93 -14.70 0.79
N ALA A 93 -7.10 -14.71 -0.53
CA ALA A 93 -7.86 -15.75 -1.22
C ALA A 93 -7.22 -17.14 -1.05
N LYS A 94 -5.89 -17.23 -1.16
CA LYS A 94 -5.13 -18.46 -0.94
C LYS A 94 -5.30 -18.98 0.49
N HIS A 95 -5.27 -18.09 1.49
CA HIS A 95 -5.53 -18.45 2.88
C HIS A 95 -6.91 -19.11 3.02
N LEU A 96 -7.98 -18.48 2.51
CA LEU A 96 -9.33 -19.05 2.57
C LEU A 96 -9.44 -20.38 1.81
N ALA A 97 -8.85 -20.48 0.61
CA ALA A 97 -8.89 -21.70 -0.19
C ALA A 97 -8.23 -22.88 0.54
N HIS A 98 -7.06 -22.67 1.17
CA HIS A 98 -6.42 -23.71 1.96
C HIS A 98 -7.21 -24.05 3.23
N THR A 99 -7.80 -23.07 3.92
CA THR A 99 -8.66 -23.31 5.08
C THR A 99 -9.87 -24.16 4.69
N LEU A 100 -10.51 -23.85 3.56
CA LEU A 100 -11.64 -24.63 3.06
C LEU A 100 -11.22 -26.06 2.67
N LEU A 101 -10.09 -26.24 1.99
CA LEU A 101 -9.56 -27.56 1.67
C LEU A 101 -9.29 -28.40 2.93
N ARG A 102 -8.66 -27.81 3.95
CA ARG A 102 -8.41 -28.50 5.23
C ARG A 102 -9.71 -28.83 5.95
N SER A 103 -10.69 -27.92 5.93
CA SER A 103 -12.04 -28.16 6.45
C SER A 103 -12.70 -29.38 5.77
N THR A 104 -12.65 -29.47 4.44
CA THR A 104 -13.26 -30.60 3.71
C THR A 104 -12.54 -31.94 3.97
N GLN A 105 -11.26 -31.90 4.33
CA GLN A 105 -10.46 -33.06 4.73
C GLN A 105 -10.56 -33.40 6.23
N GLY A 106 -11.32 -32.64 7.03
CA GLY A 106 -11.42 -32.85 8.48
C GLY A 106 -10.16 -32.43 9.25
N GLN A 107 -9.28 -31.65 8.63
CA GLN A 107 -8.00 -31.18 9.20
C GLN A 107 -8.11 -29.79 9.85
N ALA A 108 -9.32 -29.22 9.94
CA ALA A 108 -9.58 -27.91 10.55
C ALA A 108 -10.89 -27.98 11.35
N ALA A 109 -10.82 -28.40 12.62
CA ALA A 109 -12.01 -28.70 13.45
C ALA A 109 -12.90 -27.48 13.73
N ASP A 110 -12.29 -26.29 13.89
CA ASP A 110 -13.01 -25.03 14.12
C ASP A 110 -13.72 -24.50 12.86
N PHE A 111 -13.41 -25.07 11.70
CA PHE A 111 -14.02 -24.76 10.42
C PHE A 111 -14.75 -26.00 9.91
N PRO A 112 -15.87 -26.41 10.54
CA PRO A 112 -16.59 -27.61 10.12
C PRO A 112 -17.18 -27.42 8.72
N LYS A 113 -17.34 -28.54 7.99
CA LYS A 113 -18.09 -28.54 6.73
C LYS A 113 -19.48 -27.93 6.99
N SER A 114 -19.88 -26.94 6.20
CA SER A 114 -21.23 -26.41 6.34
C SER A 114 -22.24 -27.53 6.05
N LYS A 115 -23.42 -27.48 6.69
CA LYS A 115 -24.47 -28.52 6.54
C LYS A 115 -25.03 -28.62 5.12
N HIS A 116 -24.68 -27.68 4.25
CA HIS A 116 -25.06 -27.69 2.85
C HIS A 116 -24.00 -28.47 2.10
N GLN A 117 -24.32 -29.72 1.79
CA GLN A 117 -23.45 -30.60 1.04
C GLN A 117 -23.27 -29.99 -0.36
N TRP A 118 -22.11 -29.38 -0.63
CA TRP A 118 -21.75 -28.96 -1.98
C TRP A 118 -21.70 -30.22 -2.85
N PRO A 119 -22.57 -30.37 -3.86
CA PRO A 119 -22.67 -31.62 -4.61
C PRO A 119 -21.47 -31.90 -5.52
N GLY A 120 -20.48 -30.99 -5.58
CA GLY A 120 -19.38 -31.09 -6.55
C GLY A 120 -19.86 -30.86 -7.99
N PRO A 121 -18.94 -30.63 -8.94
CA PRO A 121 -19.14 -31.17 -10.28
C PRO A 121 -19.00 -32.70 -10.28
#